data_AF-A0A814KTM3-F1
#
_entry.id   AF-A0A814KTM3-F1
#
_cell.length_a   1.000
_cell.length_b   1.000
_cell.length_c   1.000
_cell.angle_alpha   90.00
_cell.angle_beta   90.00
_cell.angle_gamma   90.00
#
_symmetry.space_group_name_H-M   'P 1'
#
loop_
_entity.id
_entity.type
_entity.pdbx_description
1 polymer ?
#
loop_
_entity_poly.entity_id
_entity_poly.type
_entity_poly.pdbx_seq_one_letter_code
_entity_poly.pdbx_strand_id
1 'polypeptide(L)'
;MYRCEKSSKCISKQRLLDGIPDCPFDDDETFNQSCSLNDIRQRFRCSNDNNEKCFASLVIQDGKKDCKYGEDESNKKQQMIEKHIYFQTICDGITELLPVLIDGKNETDETQCHYWPCNNTYSRCDQFWLCKDGADEVNCPSSTCPELYHECVFPNDTSKVSCLPITK
;
A
#
# COMPACT_ATOMS: atom_id res chain seq x y z
N MET A 1 3.87 -14.97 -3.03
CA MET A 1 3.31 -15.51 -4.29
C MET A 1 2.31 -16.63 -4.01
N TYR A 2 1.19 -16.65 -4.72
CA TYR A 2 0.16 -17.69 -4.74
C TYR A 2 0.14 -18.31 -6.15
N ARG A 3 -0.08 -19.63 -6.25
CA ARG A 3 -0.19 -20.32 -7.54
C ARG A 3 -1.65 -20.74 -7.72
N CYS A 4 -2.25 -20.28 -8.80
CA CYS A 4 -3.62 -20.59 -9.14
C CYS A 4 -3.83 -22.10 -9.26
N GLU A 5 -4.98 -22.60 -8.81
CA GLU A 5 -5.36 -23.99 -8.96
C GLU A 5 -5.42 -24.38 -10.44
N LYS A 6 -4.94 -25.59 -10.77
CA LYS A 6 -4.96 -26.15 -12.14
C LYS A 6 -4.35 -25.25 -13.22
N SER A 7 -3.49 -24.31 -12.83
CA SER A 7 -2.82 -23.37 -13.73
C SER A 7 -1.35 -23.19 -13.34
N SER A 8 -0.52 -22.81 -14.31
CA SER A 8 0.85 -22.36 -14.07
C SER A 8 0.93 -20.87 -13.70
N LYS A 9 -0.20 -20.15 -13.70
CA LYS A 9 -0.27 -18.74 -13.34
C LYS A 9 0.01 -18.58 -11.84
N CYS A 10 0.88 -17.63 -11.53
CA CYS A 10 1.22 -17.24 -10.18
C CYS A 10 0.91 -15.75 -10.01
N ILE A 11 0.32 -15.40 -8.87
CA ILE A 11 -0.07 -14.03 -8.53
C ILE A 11 0.55 -13.60 -7.19
N SER A 12 0.53 -12.30 -6.91
CA SER A 12 0.90 -11.80 -5.59
C SER A 12 -0.08 -12.31 -4.54
N LYS A 13 0.37 -12.56 -3.30
CA LYS A 13 -0.56 -12.90 -2.21
C LYS A 13 -1.46 -11.73 -1.82
N GLN A 14 -1.15 -10.52 -2.26
CA GLN A 14 -1.98 -9.33 -2.07
C GLN A 14 -3.21 -9.33 -2.99
N ARG A 15 -3.15 -10.06 -4.11
CA ARG A 15 -4.25 -10.25 -5.08
C ARG A 15 -5.26 -11.34 -4.65
N LEU A 16 -5.19 -11.80 -3.40
CA LEU A 16 -6.13 -12.79 -2.88
C LEU A 16 -7.27 -12.06 -2.17
N LEU A 17 -8.51 -12.29 -2.61
CA LEU A 17 -9.72 -11.61 -2.14
C LEU A 17 -9.65 -10.11 -2.34
N ASP A 18 -9.24 -9.67 -3.53
CA ASP A 18 -9.19 -8.25 -3.90
C ASP A 18 -10.32 -7.81 -4.83
N GLY A 19 -11.31 -8.68 -5.04
CA GLY A 19 -12.49 -8.43 -5.85
C GLY A 19 -12.25 -8.65 -7.35
N ILE A 20 -11.01 -8.94 -7.76
CA ILE A 20 -10.63 -9.14 -9.16
C ILE A 20 -10.27 -10.61 -9.38
N PRO A 21 -10.97 -11.32 -10.29
CA PRO A 21 -10.61 -12.68 -10.66
C PRO A 21 -9.32 -12.67 -11.50
N ASP A 22 -8.17 -12.89 -10.86
CA ASP A 22 -6.89 -13.07 -11.52
C ASP A 22 -6.66 -14.54 -11.90
N CYS A 23 -7.16 -15.50 -11.14
CA CYS A 23 -6.97 -16.91 -11.46
C CYS A 23 -8.01 -17.43 -12.47
N PRO A 24 -7.64 -18.39 -13.36
CA PRO A 24 -8.58 -18.92 -14.37
C PRO A 24 -9.81 -19.63 -13.81
N PHE A 25 -9.78 -20.00 -12.52
CA PHE A 25 -10.85 -20.69 -11.82
C PHE A 25 -11.36 -19.91 -10.61
N ASP A 26 -11.01 -18.61 -10.50
CA ASP A 26 -11.42 -17.70 -9.42
C ASP A 26 -11.11 -18.21 -7.99
N ASP A 27 -10.09 -19.06 -7.88
CA ASP A 27 -9.64 -19.64 -6.61
C ASP A 27 -8.96 -18.60 -5.69
N ASP A 28 -8.43 -17.54 -6.27
CA ASP A 28 -7.92 -16.35 -5.59
C ASP A 28 -9.00 -15.58 -4.83
N GLU A 29 -10.22 -15.53 -5.38
CA GLU A 29 -11.38 -14.84 -4.79
C GLU A 29 -12.19 -15.73 -3.83
N THR A 30 -11.75 -16.97 -3.63
CA THR A 30 -12.40 -17.93 -2.71
C THR A 30 -11.44 -18.50 -1.66
N PHE A 31 -10.30 -17.84 -1.44
CA PHE A 31 -9.24 -18.32 -0.55
C PHE A 31 -9.61 -18.26 0.96
N ASN A 32 -9.82 -19.43 1.57
CA ASN A 32 -10.29 -19.58 2.96
C ASN A 32 -9.23 -19.30 4.05
N GLN A 33 -7.94 -19.28 3.75
CA GLN A 33 -6.87 -19.03 4.74
C GLN A 33 -6.32 -17.60 4.66
N SER A 34 -7.09 -16.68 4.09
CA SER A 34 -6.69 -15.30 3.83
C SER A 34 -6.29 -14.53 5.09
N CYS A 35 -6.91 -14.84 6.24
CA CYS A 35 -6.56 -14.23 7.53
C CYS A 35 -5.21 -14.67 8.11
N SER A 36 -4.65 -15.79 7.63
CA SER A 36 -3.37 -16.33 8.10
C SER A 36 -2.18 -15.83 7.28
N LEU A 37 -2.42 -14.97 6.29
CA LEU A 37 -1.36 -14.35 5.50
C LEU A 37 -0.65 -13.30 6.35
N ASN A 38 0.69 -13.31 6.35
CA ASN A 38 1.53 -12.38 7.15
C ASN A 38 1.33 -10.87 6.83
N ASP A 39 0.47 -10.53 5.88
CA ASP A 39 0.12 -9.17 5.48
C ASP A 39 -1.17 -8.67 6.17
N ILE A 40 -1.36 -9.06 7.44
CA ILE A 40 -2.58 -8.78 8.21
C ILE A 40 -2.88 -7.27 8.27
N ARG A 41 -1.85 -6.41 8.20
CA ARG A 41 -2.01 -4.95 8.26
C ARG A 41 -2.69 -4.36 7.02
N GLN A 42 -2.72 -5.08 5.90
CA GLN A 42 -3.37 -4.65 4.65
C GLN A 42 -4.63 -5.47 4.33
N ARG A 43 -5.19 -6.14 5.33
CA ARG A 43 -6.38 -6.99 5.17
C ARG A 43 -7.49 -6.59 6.12
N PHE A 44 -8.70 -6.61 5.62
CA PHE A 44 -9.90 -6.26 6.34
C PHE A 44 -10.75 -7.48 6.65
N ARG A 45 -11.29 -7.49 7.86
CA ARG A 45 -12.14 -8.56 8.35
C ARG A 45 -13.52 -7.99 8.66
N CYS A 46 -14.55 -8.54 8.03
CA CYS A 46 -15.93 -8.21 8.39
C CYS A 46 -16.19 -8.66 9.83
N SER A 47 -16.90 -7.86 10.63
CA SER A 47 -17.11 -8.13 12.06
C SER A 47 -18.00 -9.34 12.31
N ASN A 48 -18.92 -9.65 11.38
CA ASN A 48 -19.95 -10.67 11.55
C ASN A 48 -19.89 -11.84 10.55
N ASP A 49 -18.88 -11.89 9.67
CA ASP A 49 -18.53 -13.19 9.10
C ASP A 49 -17.82 -13.97 10.18
N ASN A 50 -17.95 -15.30 10.20
CA ASN A 50 -17.35 -16.20 11.19
C ASN A 50 -15.82 -16.23 11.13
N ASN A 51 -15.17 -15.09 10.84
CA ASN A 51 -13.76 -14.89 10.94
C ASN A 51 -12.97 -15.70 9.89
N GLU A 52 -13.67 -16.24 8.89
CA GLU A 52 -13.18 -17.18 7.86
C GLU A 52 -12.47 -16.49 6.69
N LYS A 53 -12.84 -15.24 6.37
CA LYS A 53 -12.24 -14.50 5.25
C LYS A 53 -11.72 -13.14 5.70
N CYS A 54 -10.52 -12.81 5.22
CA CYS A 54 -9.90 -11.50 5.36
C CYS A 54 -9.62 -10.94 3.97
N PHE A 55 -10.43 -9.97 3.60
CA PHE A 55 -10.43 -9.30 2.31
C PHE A 55 -9.21 -8.39 2.17
N ALA A 56 -8.78 -8.12 0.94
CA ALA A 56 -7.75 -7.12 0.69
C ALA A 56 -8.28 -5.71 1.01
N SER A 57 -7.40 -4.75 1.28
CA SER A 57 -7.84 -3.37 1.54
C SER A 57 -8.56 -2.68 0.37
N LEU A 58 -8.45 -3.24 -0.85
CA LEU A 58 -9.03 -2.71 -2.09
C LEU A 58 -10.55 -2.86 -2.18
N VAL A 59 -11.10 -3.96 -1.64
CA VAL A 59 -12.56 -4.29 -1.63
C VAL A 59 -13.27 -3.58 -0.50
N ILE A 60 -12.90 -2.34 -0.25
CA ILE A 60 -13.52 -1.60 0.84
C ILE A 60 -13.75 -0.18 0.39
N GLN A 61 -15.02 0.22 0.39
CA GLN A 61 -15.53 1.39 -0.29
C GLN A 61 -15.30 1.34 -1.81
N ASP A 62 -15.29 0.13 -2.39
CA ASP A 62 -15.18 -0.05 -3.84
C ASP A 62 -16.54 0.10 -4.56
N GLY A 63 -17.60 0.38 -3.80
CA GLY A 63 -18.96 0.51 -4.28
C GLY A 63 -19.69 -0.82 -4.39
N LYS A 64 -19.06 -1.94 -4.00
CA LYS A 64 -19.61 -3.28 -4.02
C LYS A 64 -19.67 -3.84 -2.61
N LYS A 65 -20.79 -4.51 -2.33
CA LYS A 65 -21.02 -5.14 -1.04
C LYS A 65 -20.37 -6.52 -0.99
N ASP A 66 -19.12 -6.61 -0.56
CA ASP A 66 -18.37 -7.85 -0.37
C ASP A 66 -18.57 -8.47 1.02
N CYS A 67 -18.76 -7.68 2.07
CA CYS A 67 -19.21 -8.21 3.36
C CYS A 67 -20.72 -8.51 3.34
N LYS A 68 -21.14 -9.59 4.03
CA LYS A 68 -22.55 -9.99 4.18
C LYS A 68 -23.50 -8.84 4.57
N TYR A 69 -23.05 -7.96 5.47
CA TYR A 69 -23.83 -6.81 5.94
C TYR A 69 -23.38 -5.47 5.36
N GLY A 70 -22.42 -5.45 4.42
CA GLY A 70 -21.95 -4.22 3.80
C GLY A 70 -21.15 -3.37 4.77
N GLU A 71 -20.41 -4.02 5.67
CA GLU A 71 -19.57 -3.35 6.67
C GLU A 71 -18.34 -2.71 6.03
N ASP A 72 -17.84 -3.36 4.98
CA ASP A 72 -16.87 -2.87 4.00
C ASP A 72 -17.32 -1.56 3.34
N GLU A 73 -18.57 -1.51 2.90
CA GLU A 73 -19.16 -0.32 2.27
C GLU A 73 -19.76 0.65 3.28
N SER A 74 -19.78 0.28 4.56
CA SER A 74 -20.28 1.15 5.60
C SER A 74 -19.30 2.30 5.78
N ASN A 75 -19.82 3.52 5.85
CA ASN A 75 -19.05 4.75 5.95
C ASN A 75 -18.21 4.86 7.25
N LYS A 76 -18.10 3.78 8.04
CA LYS A 76 -17.15 3.66 9.15
C LYS A 76 -15.70 3.63 8.67
N LYS A 77 -15.42 3.44 7.37
CA LYS A 77 -14.06 3.46 6.81
C LYS A 77 -13.55 4.82 6.32
N GLN A 78 -14.42 5.82 6.15
CA GLN A 78 -13.97 7.22 6.25
C GLN A 78 -13.18 7.38 7.57
N GLN A 79 -13.64 6.76 8.66
CA GLN A 79 -12.87 6.75 9.91
C GLN A 79 -11.59 5.89 9.92
N MET A 80 -11.27 5.02 8.95
CA MET A 80 -9.98 4.29 8.98
C MET A 80 -8.90 5.04 8.19
N ILE A 81 -9.25 5.64 7.05
CA ILE A 81 -8.36 6.55 6.30
C ILE A 81 -8.20 7.86 7.09
N GLU A 82 -9.26 8.36 7.75
CA GLU A 82 -9.16 9.48 8.71
C GLU A 82 -8.40 9.14 10.01
N LYS A 83 -8.19 7.85 10.36
CA LYS A 83 -7.51 7.47 11.62
C LYS A 83 -6.04 7.11 11.47
N HIS A 84 -5.57 6.77 10.28
CA HIS A 84 -4.17 6.41 10.06
C HIS A 84 -3.58 7.25 8.94
N ILE A 85 -2.93 8.34 9.33
CA ILE A 85 -2.11 9.16 8.46
C ILE A 85 -0.80 8.39 8.23
N TYR A 86 -0.54 8.00 6.99
CA TYR A 86 0.75 7.47 6.58
C TYR A 86 1.62 8.63 6.15
N PHE A 87 2.79 8.79 6.78
CA PHE A 87 3.69 9.90 6.44
C PHE A 87 4.19 9.86 4.99
N GLN A 88 4.13 8.68 4.38
CA GLN A 88 4.46 8.41 2.98
C GLN A 88 3.46 9.04 2.01
N THR A 89 2.25 9.34 2.45
CA THR A 89 1.17 9.84 1.58
C THR A 89 0.85 11.32 1.84
N ILE A 90 1.64 11.98 2.67
CA ILE A 90 1.58 13.43 2.83
C ILE A 90 2.49 14.06 1.78
N CYS A 91 1.95 14.95 0.95
CA CYS A 91 2.70 15.70 -0.06
C CYS A 91 3.35 14.80 -1.12
N ASP A 92 2.67 13.72 -1.49
CA ASP A 92 3.09 12.77 -2.53
C ASP A 92 2.51 13.09 -3.92
N GLY A 93 1.65 14.12 -4.00
CA GLY A 93 0.97 14.57 -5.20
C GLY A 93 -0.43 13.98 -5.40
N ILE A 94 -0.94 13.18 -4.46
CA ILE A 94 -2.25 12.57 -4.49
C ILE A 94 -3.05 13.06 -3.28
N THR A 95 -4.23 13.63 -3.52
CA THR A 95 -5.14 13.98 -2.43
C THR A 95 -5.91 12.75 -1.98
N GLU A 96 -5.49 12.13 -0.88
CA GLU A 96 -6.12 10.94 -0.30
C GLU A 96 -7.05 11.29 0.86
N LEU A 97 -6.68 12.30 1.64
CA LEU A 97 -7.46 12.77 2.78
C LEU A 97 -8.57 13.74 2.35
N LEU A 98 -9.71 13.65 3.04
CA LEU A 98 -10.81 14.59 2.83
C LEU A 98 -10.38 16.00 3.23
N PRO A 99 -10.69 17.03 2.42
CA PRO A 99 -10.33 18.40 2.74
C PRO A 99 -10.95 18.86 4.06
N VAL A 100 -10.14 19.50 4.91
CA VAL A 100 -10.57 20.10 6.18
C VAL A 100 -10.58 21.61 6.03
N LEU A 101 -11.63 22.26 6.54
CA LEU A 101 -11.71 23.72 6.51
C LEU A 101 -10.92 24.32 7.69
N ILE A 102 -9.79 24.95 7.42
CA ILE A 102 -8.94 25.64 8.39
C ILE A 102 -8.81 27.09 7.94
N ASP A 103 -9.14 28.05 8.80
CA ASP A 103 -9.08 29.50 8.50
C ASP A 103 -9.77 29.92 7.18
N GLY A 104 -10.86 29.24 6.83
CA GLY A 104 -11.64 29.51 5.62
C GLY A 104 -11.02 28.96 4.32
N LYS A 105 -9.99 28.11 4.42
CA LYS A 105 -9.38 27.39 3.29
C LYS A 105 -9.60 25.89 3.45
N ASN A 106 -9.80 25.21 2.32
CA ASN A 106 -9.83 23.75 2.28
C ASN A 106 -8.39 23.25 2.21
N GLU A 107 -7.89 22.75 3.35
CA GLU A 107 -6.58 22.15 3.49
C GLU A 107 -6.67 20.65 3.26
N THR A 108 -5.65 20.07 2.61
CA THR A 108 -5.53 18.64 2.34
C THR A 108 -4.15 18.15 2.77
N ASP A 109 -3.89 16.85 2.67
CA ASP A 109 -2.56 16.24 2.74
C ASP A 109 -1.55 16.80 1.73
N GLU A 110 -2.03 17.50 0.69
CA GLU A 110 -1.23 18.09 -0.39
C GLU A 110 -1.08 19.62 -0.27
N THR A 111 -1.55 20.23 0.82
CA THR A 111 -1.37 21.67 1.04
C THR A 111 -0.17 21.96 1.94
N GLN A 112 0.46 23.11 1.71
CA GLN A 112 1.60 23.59 2.50
C GLN A 112 2.84 22.66 2.53
N CYS A 113 3.05 21.87 1.47
CA CYS A 113 4.16 20.91 1.36
C CYS A 113 5.57 21.50 1.49
N HIS A 114 5.73 22.83 1.42
CA HIS A 114 7.01 23.47 1.74
C HIS A 114 7.43 23.29 3.21
N TYR A 115 6.49 22.97 4.10
CA TYR A 115 6.77 22.58 5.49
C TYR A 115 7.02 21.07 5.66
N TRP A 116 6.72 20.26 4.65
CA TRP A 116 6.84 18.81 4.66
C TRP A 116 7.80 18.33 3.55
N PRO A 117 9.13 18.52 3.73
CA PRO A 117 10.09 18.09 2.73
C PRO A 117 10.06 16.58 2.56
N CYS A 118 10.22 16.11 1.32
CA CYS A 118 10.16 14.68 0.99
C CYS A 118 11.20 13.82 1.73
N ASN A 119 12.34 14.40 2.14
CA ASN A 119 13.35 13.75 2.98
C ASN A 119 13.25 14.32 4.40
N ASN A 120 12.59 13.58 5.28
CA ASN A 120 12.36 13.96 6.67
C ASN A 120 12.53 12.74 7.59
N THR A 121 12.36 12.93 8.90
CA THR A 121 12.56 11.85 9.89
C THR A 121 11.61 10.65 9.71
N TYR A 122 10.47 10.84 9.03
CA TYR A 122 9.48 9.80 8.79
C TYR A 122 9.63 9.08 7.45
N SER A 123 10.17 9.74 6.43
CA SER A 123 10.40 9.18 5.09
C SER A 123 11.84 8.75 4.84
N ARG A 124 12.80 9.17 5.68
CA ARG A 124 14.21 8.83 5.48
C ARG A 124 14.49 7.35 5.74
N CYS A 125 15.04 6.67 4.75
CA CYS A 125 15.48 5.28 4.83
C CYS A 125 14.35 4.32 5.21
N ASP A 126 13.14 4.61 4.77
CA ASP A 126 11.94 3.81 5.06
C ASP A 126 11.60 2.83 3.92
N GLN A 127 12.45 2.76 2.89
CA GLN A 127 12.33 1.94 1.69
C GLN A 127 11.24 2.42 0.71
N PHE A 128 10.64 3.59 0.94
CA PHE A 128 9.73 4.23 0.01
C PHE A 128 10.41 5.40 -0.68
N TRP A 129 10.31 5.43 -2.01
CA TRP A 129 10.95 6.47 -2.81
C TRP A 129 10.00 7.65 -2.96
N LEU A 130 10.07 8.61 -2.04
CA LEU A 130 9.19 9.78 -1.99
C LEU A 130 9.80 11.00 -2.69
N CYS A 131 11.10 11.23 -2.53
CA CYS A 131 11.77 12.31 -3.23
C CYS A 131 11.94 12.00 -4.72
N LYS A 132 11.72 12.98 -5.60
CA LYS A 132 11.91 12.79 -7.07
C LYS A 132 13.30 12.29 -7.47
N ASP A 133 14.31 12.67 -6.69
CA ASP A 133 15.69 12.22 -6.84
C ASP A 133 16.04 11.05 -5.92
N GLY A 134 15.19 10.70 -4.94
CA GLY A 134 15.45 9.61 -3.98
C GLY A 134 16.37 9.99 -2.85
N ALA A 135 16.52 11.28 -2.57
CA ALA A 135 17.37 11.78 -1.49
C ALA A 135 17.01 11.24 -0.10
N ASP A 136 15.77 10.80 0.10
CA ASP A 136 15.27 10.12 1.29
C ASP A 136 15.90 8.73 1.50
N GLU A 137 16.24 8.01 0.43
CA GLU A 137 16.71 6.63 0.47
C GLU A 137 18.23 6.45 0.24
N VAL A 138 19.02 7.51 0.40
CA VAL A 138 20.49 7.45 0.31
C VAL A 138 21.18 7.64 1.67
N ASN A 139 22.38 7.06 1.78
CA ASN A 139 23.22 7.10 2.98
C ASN A 139 22.51 6.50 4.21
N CYS A 140 21.86 5.35 4.00
CA CYS A 140 21.15 4.61 5.03
C CYS A 140 22.07 3.59 5.73
N PRO A 141 21.89 3.31 7.05
CA PRO A 141 22.78 2.43 7.80
C PRO A 141 22.87 0.99 7.28
N SER A 142 21.82 0.51 6.59
CA SER A 142 21.70 -0.84 6.05
C SER A 142 21.87 -0.91 4.53
N SER A 143 22.41 0.13 3.90
CA SER A 143 22.59 0.18 2.45
C SER A 143 23.68 -0.78 1.96
N THR A 144 23.36 -1.58 0.94
CA THR A 144 24.34 -2.39 0.19
C THR A 144 25.13 -1.52 -0.81
N CYS A 145 24.61 -0.35 -1.16
CA CYS A 145 25.17 0.56 -2.14
C CYS A 145 26.07 1.65 -1.49
N PRO A 146 27.05 2.18 -2.24
CA PRO A 146 27.89 3.29 -1.80
C PRO A 146 27.09 4.56 -1.47
N GLU A 147 27.74 5.52 -0.80
CA GLU A 147 27.13 6.83 -0.53
C GLU A 147 26.65 7.50 -1.83
N LEU A 148 25.47 8.13 -1.79
CA LEU A 148 24.80 8.78 -2.93
C LEU A 148 24.34 7.81 -4.05
N TYR A 149 24.20 6.52 -3.76
CA TYR A 149 23.60 5.55 -4.68
C TYR A 149 22.37 4.88 -4.06
N HIS A 150 21.35 4.67 -4.89
CA HIS A 150 20.14 3.94 -4.57
C HIS A 150 20.28 2.46 -4.90
N GLU A 151 19.60 1.64 -4.12
CA GLU A 151 19.43 0.22 -4.42
C GLU A 151 18.35 0.03 -5.49
N CYS A 152 18.68 -0.65 -6.59
CA CYS A 152 17.76 -0.89 -7.70
C CYS A 152 17.77 -2.37 -8.08
N VAL A 153 16.61 -3.01 -7.95
CA VAL A 153 16.44 -4.43 -8.23
C VAL A 153 16.22 -4.66 -9.73
N PHE A 154 16.84 -5.71 -10.28
CA PHE A 154 16.67 -6.02 -11.70
C PHE A 154 15.24 -6.56 -11.99
N PRO A 155 14.56 -6.07 -13.05
CA PRO A 155 13.20 -6.50 -13.38
C PRO A 155 13.05 -8.00 -13.60
N ASN A 156 14.09 -8.66 -14.11
CA ASN A 156 14.09 -10.08 -14.46
C ASN A 156 14.63 -10.98 -13.34
N ASP A 157 15.23 -10.42 -12.29
CA ASP A 157 15.86 -11.20 -11.21
C ASP A 157 15.89 -10.37 -9.93
N THR A 158 14.93 -10.63 -9.05
CA THR A 158 14.80 -9.88 -7.79
C THR A 158 15.90 -10.18 -6.77
N SER A 159 16.75 -11.18 -7.04
CA SER A 159 17.93 -11.47 -6.21
C SER A 159 19.15 -10.64 -6.60
N LYS A 160 19.09 -9.94 -7.75
CA LYS A 160 20.15 -9.08 -8.23
C LYS A 160 19.82 -7.63 -7.98
N VAL A 161 20.82 -6.94 -7.45
CA VAL A 161 20.76 -5.55 -7.06
C VAL A 161 21.82 -4.79 -7.86
N SER A 162 21.44 -3.61 -8.36
CA SER A 162 22.33 -2.61 -8.95
C SER A 162 22.29 -1.34 -8.12
N CYS A 163 23.38 -0.57 -8.15
CA CYS A 163 23.46 0.71 -7.47
C CYS A 163 23.37 1.83 -8.52
N LEU A 164 22.35 2.69 -8.42
CA LEU A 164 22.17 3.84 -9.31
C LEU A 164 22.50 5.15 -8.60
N PRO A 165 23.27 6.06 -9.20
CA PRO A 165 23.61 7.33 -8.57
C PRO A 165 22.39 8.26 -8.47
N ILE A 166 22.34 9.07 -7.41
CA ILE A 166 21.32 10.11 -7.19
C ILE A 166 21.44 11.28 -8.15
N THR A 167 22.64 11.52 -8.67
CA THR A 167 22.91 12.55 -9.67
C THR A 167 23.08 11.90 -11.03
N LYS A 168 22.40 12.46 -12.04
CA LYS A 168 22.55 12.08 -13.44
C LYS A 168 23.88 12.55 -14.02
#